data_AF-A0AAD6FU77-F1
#
_entry.id   AF-A0AAD6FU77-F1
#
_cell.length_a   1.000
_cell.length_b   1.000
_cell.length_c   1.000
_cell.angle_alpha   90.00
_cell.angle_beta   90.00
_cell.angle_gamma   90.00
#
_symmetry.space_group_name_H-M   'P 1'
#
loop_
_entity.id
_entity.type
_entity.pdbx_description
1 polymer ?
#
loop_
_entity_poly.entity_id
_entity_poly.type
_entity_poly.pdbx_seq_one_letter_code
_entity_poly.pdbx_strand_id
1 'polypeptide(L)'
;MEKIIREARASRGKLQYQGTPIAIYEDYAPEVMEQRYKYREVMAELYNLGLKPALLFPARLSIVSKEGGKKRFSSVAEAKGYIASIRPDAD
;
A
#
# COMPACT_ATOMS: atom_id res chain seq x y z
N MET A 1 -3.66 10.91 3.22
CA MET A 1 -2.98 11.01 1.92
C MET A 1 -3.68 12.10 1.12
N GLU A 2 -2.91 12.91 0.42
CA GLU A 2 -3.42 14.02 -0.36
C GLU A 2 -4.29 13.55 -1.54
N LYS A 3 -5.25 14.39 -1.98
CA LYS A 3 -6.22 14.02 -3.03
C LYS A 3 -5.54 13.71 -4.36
N ILE A 4 -4.55 14.51 -4.76
CA ILE A 4 -3.82 14.37 -6.02
C ILE A 4 -3.11 13.01 -6.08
N ILE A 5 -2.36 12.66 -5.03
CA ILE A 5 -1.62 11.39 -4.96
C ILE A 5 -2.56 10.19 -4.96
N ARG A 6 -3.70 10.30 -4.26
CA ARG A 6 -4.72 9.23 -4.25
C ARG A 6 -5.25 8.97 -5.66
N GLU A 7 -5.60 10.03 -6.39
CA GLU A 7 -6.10 9.92 -7.75
C GLU A 7 -5.03 9.38 -8.70
N ALA A 8 -3.81 9.92 -8.63
CA ALA A 8 -2.68 9.47 -9.44
C ALA A 8 -2.40 7.96 -9.28
N ARG A 9 -2.55 7.41 -8.07
CA ARG A 9 -2.43 5.97 -7.83
C ARG A 9 -3.59 5.17 -8.44
N ALA A 10 -4.82 5.67 -8.35
CA ALA A 10 -6.00 5.02 -8.94
C ALA A 10 -5.95 5.02 -10.47
N SER A 11 -5.40 6.08 -11.07
CA SER A 11 -5.26 6.25 -12.52
C SER A 11 -3.90 5.76 -13.06
N ARG A 12 -3.12 5.01 -12.28
CA ARG A 12 -1.79 4.56 -12.69
C ARG A 12 -1.86 3.77 -14.02
N GLY A 13 -1.02 4.15 -14.98
CA GLY A 13 -1.02 3.58 -16.34
C GLY A 13 -2.08 4.17 -17.29
N LYS A 14 -2.97 5.03 -16.78
CA LYS A 14 -4.00 5.74 -17.58
C LYS A 14 -3.82 7.26 -17.57
N LEU A 15 -3.09 7.80 -16.59
CA LEU A 15 -2.84 9.23 -16.48
C LEU A 15 -1.93 9.70 -17.63
N GLN A 16 -2.40 10.70 -18.39
CA GLN A 16 -1.68 11.25 -19.55
C GLN A 16 -1.62 12.77 -19.47
N TYR A 17 -0.53 13.33 -19.97
CA TYR A 17 -0.35 14.75 -20.24
C TYR A 17 0.00 14.93 -21.72
N GLN A 18 -0.84 15.63 -22.47
CA GLN A 18 -0.65 15.85 -23.92
C GLN A 18 -0.42 14.53 -24.68
N GLY A 19 -1.20 13.48 -24.35
CA GLY A 19 -1.07 12.15 -24.96
C GLY A 19 0.12 11.32 -24.44
N THR A 20 0.98 11.87 -23.59
CA THR A 20 2.13 11.17 -23.01
C THR A 20 1.78 10.60 -21.63
N PRO A 21 2.01 9.31 -21.36
CA PRO A 21 1.79 8.74 -20.03
C PRO A 21 2.69 9.40 -18.97
N ILE A 22 2.08 9.80 -17.85
CA ILE A 22 2.81 10.38 -16.71
C ILE A 22 2.42 9.67 -15.41
N ALA A 23 3.29 9.80 -14.41
CA ALA A 23 3.03 9.30 -13.06
C ALA A 23 3.42 10.36 -12.03
N ILE A 24 2.60 10.50 -10.99
CA ILE A 24 2.84 11.44 -9.89
C ILE A 24 3.16 10.63 -8.64
N TYR A 25 4.26 10.98 -7.98
CA TYR A 25 4.72 10.38 -6.74
C TYR A 25 4.92 11.46 -5.69
N GLU A 26 4.89 11.03 -4.43
CA GLU A 26 5.28 11.88 -3.31
C GLU A 26 6.81 11.96 -3.28
N ASP A 27 7.36 13.16 -3.05
CA ASP A 27 8.79 13.35 -2.87
C ASP A 27 9.16 13.08 -1.41
N TYR A 28 9.86 11.99 -1.16
CA TYR A 28 10.22 11.52 0.16
C TYR A 28 11.73 11.49 0.34
N ALA A 29 12.18 11.83 1.55
CA ALA A 29 13.57 11.65 1.94
C ALA A 29 14.01 10.17 1.80
N PRO A 30 15.29 9.89 1.51
CA PRO A 30 15.80 8.54 1.30
C PRO A 30 15.46 7.57 2.44
N GLU A 31 15.54 8.02 3.69
CA GLU A 31 15.27 7.20 4.88
C GLU A 31 13.81 6.76 4.92
N VAL A 32 12.89 7.63 4.49
CA VAL A 32 11.46 7.31 4.38
C VAL A 32 11.24 6.30 3.26
N MET A 33 11.92 6.45 2.12
CA MET A 33 11.85 5.50 1.01
C MET A 33 12.34 4.10 1.41
N GLU A 34 13.44 4.01 2.16
CA GLU A 34 13.93 2.75 2.72
C GLU A 34 12.92 2.10 3.67
N GLN A 35 12.33 2.88 4.58
CA GLN A 35 11.28 2.37 5.48
C GLN A 35 10.07 1.84 4.69
N ARG A 36 9.67 2.53 3.63
CA ARG A 36 8.56 2.11 2.76
C ARG A 36 8.88 0.84 1.98
N TYR A 37 10.12 0.69 1.52
CA TYR A 37 10.56 -0.48 0.77
C TYR A 37 10.38 -1.78 1.58
N LYS A 38 10.58 -1.72 2.91
CA LYS A 38 10.40 -2.87 3.80
C LYS A 38 8.97 -3.44 3.78
N TYR A 39 7.97 -2.65 3.39
CA TYR A 39 6.58 -3.09 3.27
C TYR A 39 6.23 -3.66 1.90
N ARG A 40 7.14 -3.63 0.91
CA ARG A 40 6.84 -3.99 -0.49
C ARG A 40 6.26 -5.40 -0.63
N GLU A 41 6.89 -6.38 0.01
CA GLU A 41 6.46 -7.79 -0.03
C GLU A 41 5.07 -7.97 0.60
N VAL A 42 4.91 -7.44 1.81
CA VAL A 42 3.64 -7.51 2.56
C VAL A 42 2.50 -6.81 1.82
N MET A 43 2.76 -5.68 1.16
CA MET A 43 1.78 -5.01 0.32
C MET A 43 1.32 -5.91 -0.83
N ALA A 44 2.24 -6.59 -1.51
CA ALA A 44 1.91 -7.51 -2.60
C ALA A 44 1.05 -8.69 -2.11
N GLU A 45 1.40 -9.28 -0.97
CA GLU A 45 0.60 -10.35 -0.36
C GLU A 45 -0.80 -9.89 0.03
N LEU A 46 -0.95 -8.70 0.62
CA LEU A 46 -2.24 -8.12 0.96
C LEU A 46 -3.11 -7.86 -0.30
N TYR A 47 -2.49 -7.39 -1.39
CA TYR A 47 -3.20 -7.26 -2.67
C TYR A 47 -3.68 -8.62 -3.20
N ASN A 48 -2.85 -9.67 -3.10
CA ASN A 48 -3.21 -11.02 -3.53
C ASN A 48 -4.37 -11.62 -2.71
N LEU A 49 -4.49 -11.22 -1.44
CA LEU A 49 -5.64 -11.58 -0.59
C LEU A 49 -6.92 -10.77 -0.90
N GLY A 50 -6.86 -9.85 -1.87
CA GLY A 50 -7.97 -8.98 -2.25
C GLY A 50 -8.24 -7.86 -1.25
N LEU A 51 -7.28 -7.56 -0.38
CA LEU A 51 -7.35 -6.40 0.51
C LEU A 51 -6.86 -5.15 -0.22
N LYS A 52 -7.23 -3.98 0.31
CA LYS A 52 -6.80 -2.67 -0.24
C LYS A 52 -5.78 -2.02 0.70
N PRO A 53 -4.50 -2.40 0.63
CA PRO A 53 -3.47 -1.80 1.46
C PRO A 53 -3.09 -0.40 0.96
N ALA A 54 -2.73 0.47 1.90
CA ALA A 54 -2.26 1.82 1.65
C ALA A 54 -1.15 2.17 2.65
N LEU A 55 -0.08 2.79 2.14
CA LEU A 55 1.03 3.25 2.97
C LEU A 55 0.91 4.76 3.18
N LEU A 56 0.67 5.16 4.43
CA LEU A 56 0.59 6.55 4.87
C LEU A 56 1.97 7.06 5.27
N PHE A 57 2.17 8.37 5.21
CA PHE A 57 3.40 9.01 5.67
C PHE A 57 3.66 8.71 7.16
N PRO A 58 4.93 8.46 7.56
CA PRO A 58 6.09 8.21 6.70
C PRO A 58 6.07 6.81 6.08
N ALA A 59 5.83 5.75 6.86
CA ALA A 59 5.71 4.37 6.39
C ALA A 59 4.73 3.56 7.27
N ARG A 60 3.50 4.04 7.41
CA ARG A 60 2.46 3.43 8.24
C ARG A 60 1.48 2.66 7.36
N LEU A 61 1.40 1.35 7.53
CA LEU A 61 0.53 0.51 6.71
C LEU A 61 -0.90 0.54 7.26
N SER A 62 -1.87 0.70 6.37
CA SER A 62 -3.29 0.55 6.65
C SER A 62 -3.93 -0.34 5.60
N ILE A 63 -4.89 -1.15 6.00
CA ILE A 63 -5.73 -1.93 5.10
C ILE A 63 -7.19 -1.56 5.28
N VAL A 64 -7.96 -1.74 4.21
CA VAL A 64 -9.41 -1.79 4.25
C VAL A 64 -9.81 -3.23 3.93
N SER A 65 -10.55 -3.87 4.84
CA SER A 65 -11.12 -5.21 4.64
C SER A 65 -12.23 -5.16 3.59
N LYS A 66 -12.64 -6.35 3.09
CA LYS A 66 -13.75 -6.46 2.14
C LYS A 66 -15.07 -5.93 2.74
N GLU A 67 -15.22 -6.05 4.06
CA GLU A 67 -16.37 -5.57 4.83
C GLU A 67 -16.27 -4.07 5.20
N GLY A 68 -15.23 -3.37 4.76
CA GLY A 68 -15.02 -1.94 5.02
C GLY A 68 -14.32 -1.62 6.35
N GLY A 69 -13.99 -2.63 7.15
CA GLY A 69 -13.21 -2.47 8.38
C GLY A 69 -11.79 -1.97 8.07
N LYS A 70 -11.32 -0.98 8.84
CA LYS A 70 -9.96 -0.42 8.69
C LYS A 70 -9.05 -0.96 9.77
N LYS A 71 -7.90 -1.51 9.38
CA LYS A 71 -6.84 -1.92 10.30
C LYS A 71 -5.55 -1.18 9.96
N ARG A 72 -4.79 -0.79 10.99
CA ARG A 72 -3.49 -0.13 10.85
C ARG A 72 -2.43 -1.00 11.50
N PHE A 73 -1.24 -0.97 10.94
CA PHE A 73 -0.08 -1.68 11.44
C PHE A 73 1.05 -0.69 11.67
N SER A 74 1.75 -0.86 12.78
CA SER A 74 2.89 -0.03 13.17
C SER A 74 4.23 -0.65 12.73
N SER A 75 4.23 -1.92 12.30
CA SER A 75 5.42 -2.61 11.80
C SER A 75 5.11 -3.61 10.68
N VAL A 76 6.16 -3.98 9.93
CA VAL A 76 6.10 -5.07 8.93
C VAL A 76 5.78 -6.40 9.60
N ALA A 77 6.35 -6.66 10.79
CA ALA A 77 6.14 -7.90 11.54
C ALA A 77 4.68 -8.09 11.95
N GLU A 78 4.04 -7.02 12.44
CA GLU A 78 2.61 -7.03 12.80
C GLU A 78 1.73 -7.34 11.58
N ALA A 79 2.06 -6.76 10.43
CA ALA A 79 1.35 -7.00 9.20
C ALA A 79 1.55 -8.43 8.66
N LYS A 80 2.77 -8.99 8.77
CA LYS A 80 3.05 -10.40 8.45
C LYS A 80 2.28 -11.35 9.37
N GLY A 81 2.26 -11.09 10.67
CA GLY A 81 1.46 -11.87 11.63
C GLY A 81 -0.03 -11.84 11.30
N TYR A 82 -0.54 -10.70 10.83
CA TYR A 82 -1.92 -10.60 10.37
C TYR A 82 -2.19 -11.41 9.09
N ILE A 83 -1.28 -11.38 8.10
CA ILE A 83 -1.41 -12.23 6.90
C ILE A 83 -1.44 -13.71 7.29
N ALA A 84 -0.56 -14.14 8.20
CA ALA A 84 -0.55 -15.51 8.72
C ALA A 84 -1.88 -15.88 9.38
N SER A 85 -2.50 -14.98 10.16
CA SER A 85 -3.81 -15.23 10.77
C SER A 85 -4.98 -15.33 9.77
N ILE A 86 -4.86 -14.76 8.57
CA ILE A 86 -5.88 -14.84 7.51
C ILE A 86 -5.72 -16.11 6.68
N ARG A 87 -4.54 -16.72 6.69
CA ARG A 87 -4.27 -18.02 6.07
C ARG A 87 -4.28 -19.11 7.15
N PRO A 88 -5.44 -19.55 7.67
CA PRO A 88 -5.48 -20.86 8.28
C PRO A 88 -5.34 -21.86 7.12
N ASP A 89 -4.27 -22.62 7.14
CA ASP A 89 -4.12 -23.86 6.36
C ASP A 89 -3.96 -23.68 4.84
N ALA A 90 -2.70 -23.55 4.43
CA ALA A 90 -2.25 -24.16 3.18
C ALA A 90 -1.63 -25.53 3.55
N ASP A 91 -2.49 -26.47 3.94
CA ASP A 91 -2.21 -27.90 3.89
C ASP A 91 -2.88 -28.49 2.64
#